data_AF-A0A3C1M3C4-F1
#
_entry.id   AF-A0A3C1M3C4-F1
#
_cell.length_a   1.000
_cell.length_b   1.000
_cell.length_c   1.000
_cell.angle_alpha   90.00
_cell.angle_beta   90.00
_cell.angle_gamma   90.00
#
_symmetry.space_group_name_H-M   'P 1'
#
loop_
_entity.id
_entity.type
_entity.pdbx_description
1 polymer ?
#
loop_
_entity_poly.entity_id
_entity_poly.type
_entity_poly.pdbx_seq_one_letter_code
_entity_poly.pdbx_strand_id
1 'polypeptide(L)'
;MPTALRPIVTFAHPVFMALVLGYTLYTGYLGWQWRQTRKESDIEKKKELTRQNFNQRHFQSSSILLVFLVLGAFGGMAVTYLNNGKLFVGPHLLAGLAMAALAVISTALVPAMLKAKEWARSAHIGLNTVLVGLFFWQTVTGFEIVQRILDSMAKGS
;
A
#
# COMPACT_ATOMS: atom_id res chain seq x y z
N MET A 1 24.16 7.31 13.99
CA MET A 1 23.85 5.87 14.09
C MET A 1 25.13 5.08 13.83
N PRO A 2 25.38 3.94 14.51
CA PRO A 2 26.52 3.08 14.22
C PRO A 2 26.62 2.73 12.74
N THR A 3 27.83 2.73 12.18
CA THR A 3 28.10 2.50 10.75
C THR A 3 27.55 1.17 10.24
N ALA A 4 27.61 0.12 11.07
CA ALA A 4 27.07 -1.20 10.75
C ALA A 4 25.55 -1.23 10.54
N LEU A 5 24.79 -0.35 11.22
CA LEU A 5 23.32 -0.32 11.12
C LEU A 5 22.82 0.53 9.95
N ARG A 6 23.67 1.40 9.41
CA ARG A 6 23.28 2.38 8.39
C ARG A 6 22.74 1.73 7.11
N PRO A 7 23.37 0.69 6.52
CA PRO A 7 22.82 0.04 5.33
C PRO A 7 21.50 -0.65 5.62
N ILE A 8 21.39 -1.34 6.76
CA ILE A 8 20.18 -2.07 7.16
C ILE A 8 18.99 -1.11 7.23
N VAL A 9 19.16 0.02 7.93
CA VAL A 9 18.10 1.02 8.10
C VAL A 9 17.77 1.72 6.78
N THR A 10 18.76 1.97 5.93
CA THR A 10 18.58 2.62 4.63
C THR A 10 17.76 1.76 3.66
N PHE A 11 18.02 0.45 3.61
CA PHE A 11 17.33 -0.47 2.70
C PHE A 11 16.09 -1.13 3.31
N ALA A 12 15.84 -0.97 4.62
CA ALA A 12 14.65 -1.51 5.27
C ALA A 12 13.35 -1.00 4.63
N HIS A 13 13.26 0.31 4.36
CA HIS A 13 12.06 0.90 3.75
C HIS A 13 11.74 0.34 2.35
N PRO A 14 12.64 0.36 1.35
CA PRO A 14 12.31 -0.16 0.01
C PRO A 14 11.97 -1.65 0.02
N VAL A 15 12.65 -2.47 0.83
CA VAL A 15 12.33 -3.90 0.97
C VAL A 15 10.94 -4.08 1.59
N PHE A 16 10.64 -3.35 2.67
CA PHE A 16 9.33 -3.38 3.31
C PHE A 16 8.23 -2.97 2.32
N MET A 17 8.43 -1.88 1.57
CA MET A 17 7.42 -1.40 0.62
C MET A 17 7.20 -2.36 -0.54
N ALA A 18 8.21 -3.11 -0.99
CA ALA A 18 8.04 -4.17 -1.98
C ALA A 18 7.13 -5.30 -1.47
N LEU A 19 7.30 -5.73 -0.21
CA LEU A 19 6.42 -6.71 0.43
C LEU A 19 4.99 -6.18 0.57
N VAL A 20 4.84 -4.92 0.98
CA VAL A 20 3.54 -4.25 1.10
C VAL A 20 2.85 -4.12 -0.26
N LEU A 21 3.58 -3.88 -1.34
CA LEU A 21 3.02 -3.89 -2.70
C LEU A 21 2.46 -5.26 -3.05
N GLY A 22 3.22 -6.34 -2.81
CA GLY A 22 2.73 -7.71 -3.02
C GLY A 22 1.47 -8.00 -2.20
N TYR A 23 1.44 -7.59 -0.93
CA TYR A 23 0.28 -7.74 -0.05
C TYR A 23 -0.93 -6.89 -0.49
N THR A 24 -0.66 -5.72 -1.10
CA THR A 24 -1.70 -4.86 -1.69
C THR A 24 -2.40 -5.57 -2.84
N LEU A 25 -1.64 -6.22 -3.73
CA LEU A 25 -2.20 -6.99 -4.85
C LEU A 25 -3.06 -8.16 -4.36
N TYR A 26 -2.60 -8.89 -3.33
CA TYR A 26 -3.39 -9.94 -2.70
C TYR A 26 -4.69 -9.39 -2.07
N THR A 27 -4.62 -8.25 -1.38
CA THR A 27 -5.81 -7.60 -0.79
C THR A 27 -6.79 -7.16 -1.88
N GLY A 28 -6.28 -6.64 -3.00
CA GLY A 28 -7.07 -6.31 -4.20
C GLY A 28 -7.73 -7.54 -4.82
N TYR A 29 -7.02 -8.67 -4.90
CA TYR A 29 -7.57 -9.95 -5.33
C TYR A 29 -8.75 -10.39 -4.46
N LEU A 30 -8.65 -10.29 -3.12
CA LEU A 30 -9.77 -10.61 -2.23
C LEU A 30 -10.97 -9.71 -2.47
N GLY A 31 -10.74 -8.41 -2.69
CA GLY A 31 -11.80 -7.44 -3.02
C GLY A 31 -12.48 -7.75 -4.36
N TRP A 32 -11.69 -8.17 -5.36
CA TRP A 32 -12.21 -8.62 -6.65
C TRP A 32 -13.05 -9.89 -6.51
N GLN A 33 -12.57 -10.90 -5.78
CA GLN A 33 -13.33 -12.13 -5.52
C GLN A 33 -14.65 -11.84 -4.84
N TRP A 34 -14.66 -10.97 -3.82
CA TRP A 34 -15.91 -10.55 -3.18
C TRP A 34 -16.88 -9.89 -4.16
N ARG A 35 -16.38 -9.03 -5.06
CA ARG A 35 -17.22 -8.43 -6.12
C ARG A 35 -17.82 -9.50 -7.03
N GLN A 36 -17.07 -10.53 -7.39
CA GLN A 36 -17.56 -11.64 -8.22
C GLN A 36 -18.60 -12.48 -7.48
N THR A 37 -18.38 -12.82 -6.20
CA THR A 37 -19.37 -13.54 -5.38
C THR A 37 -20.73 -12.85 -5.35
N ARG A 38 -20.75 -11.51 -5.30
CA ARG A 38 -22.02 -10.76 -5.32
C ARG A 38 -22.72 -10.77 -6.67
N LYS A 39 -21.95 -10.81 -7.76
CA LYS A 39 -22.44 -10.80 -9.14
C LYS A 39 -22.81 -12.18 -9.67
N GLU A 40 -22.38 -13.25 -9.00
CA GLU A 40 -22.69 -14.61 -9.39
C GLU A 40 -24.20 -14.87 -9.34
N SER A 41 -24.72 -15.40 -10.44
CA SER A 41 -26.14 -15.73 -10.63
C SER A 41 -26.44 -17.19 -10.32
N ASP A 42 -25.46 -18.09 -10.49
CA ASP A 42 -25.60 -19.50 -10.12
C ASP A 42 -25.62 -19.64 -8.59
N ILE A 43 -26.68 -20.25 -8.06
CA ILE A 43 -26.92 -20.37 -6.62
C ILE A 43 -25.90 -21.29 -5.95
N GLU A 44 -25.56 -22.42 -6.56
CA GLU A 44 -24.64 -23.40 -5.98
C GLU A 44 -23.22 -22.85 -5.96
N LYS A 45 -22.80 -22.22 -7.06
CA LYS A 45 -21.50 -21.57 -7.14
C LYS A 45 -21.39 -20.37 -6.21
N LYS A 46 -22.45 -19.56 -6.09
CA LYS A 46 -22.50 -18.45 -5.12
C LYS A 46 -22.40 -18.94 -3.69
N LYS A 47 -23.05 -20.05 -3.34
CA LYS A 47 -22.97 -20.68 -2.02
C LYS A 47 -21.56 -21.16 -1.73
N GLU A 48 -20.89 -21.79 -2.69
CA GLU A 48 -19.49 -22.18 -2.58
C GLU A 48 -18.57 -20.97 -2.35
N LEU A 49 -18.69 -19.93 -3.18
CA LEU A 49 -17.88 -18.71 -3.06
C LEU A 49 -18.14 -17.96 -1.74
N THR A 50 -19.37 -17.98 -1.23
CA THR A 50 -19.72 -17.36 0.06
C THR A 50 -18.99 -18.04 1.21
N ARG A 51 -18.79 -19.36 1.17
CA ARG A 51 -18.03 -20.12 2.19
C ARG A 51 -16.56 -19.69 2.27
N GLN A 52 -16.00 -19.09 1.21
CA GLN A 52 -14.62 -18.61 1.18
C GLN A 52 -14.41 -17.32 1.99
N ASN A 53 -15.49 -16.66 2.44
CA ASN A 53 -15.44 -15.47 3.30
C ASN A 53 -14.55 -14.33 2.76
N PHE A 54 -14.58 -14.10 1.44
CA PHE A 54 -13.74 -13.08 0.78
C PHE A 54 -13.97 -11.67 1.33
N ASN A 55 -15.20 -11.34 1.74
CA ASN A 55 -15.51 -10.08 2.40
C ASN A 55 -14.72 -9.88 3.72
N GLN A 56 -14.75 -10.89 4.60
CA GLN A 56 -14.09 -10.82 5.90
C GLN A 56 -12.57 -10.81 5.75
N ARG A 57 -12.05 -11.66 4.85
CA ARG A 57 -10.62 -11.70 4.52
C ARG A 57 -10.15 -10.38 3.93
N HIS A 58 -10.91 -9.80 3.00
CA HIS A 58 -10.59 -8.49 2.44
C HIS A 58 -10.58 -7.40 3.52
N PHE A 59 -11.58 -7.39 4.41
CA PHE A 59 -11.62 -6.44 5.53
C PHE A 59 -10.40 -6.56 6.45
N GLN A 60 -10.10 -7.76 6.94
CA GLN A 60 -8.94 -8.01 7.80
C GLN A 60 -7.61 -7.67 7.12
N SER A 61 -7.44 -8.12 5.87
CA SER A 61 -6.24 -7.86 5.07
C SER A 61 -6.08 -6.36 4.80
N SER A 62 -7.18 -5.63 4.56
CA SER A 62 -7.15 -4.18 4.34
C SER A 62 -6.80 -3.40 5.60
N SER A 63 -7.26 -3.84 6.77
CA SER A 63 -6.89 -3.23 8.06
C SER A 63 -5.39 -3.37 8.34
N ILE A 64 -4.81 -4.55 8.08
CA ILE A 64 -3.37 -4.77 8.20
C ILE A 64 -2.61 -3.93 7.17
N LEU A 65 -3.09 -3.91 5.92
CA LEU A 65 -2.49 -3.13 4.85
C LEU A 65 -2.47 -1.63 5.17
N LEU A 66 -3.55 -1.09 5.74
CA LEU A 66 -3.62 0.31 6.15
C LEU A 66 -2.53 0.64 7.18
N VAL A 67 -2.36 -0.21 8.20
CA VAL A 67 -1.30 -0.04 9.19
C VAL A 67 0.08 -0.04 8.51
N PHE A 68 0.34 -1.01 7.64
CA PHE A 68 1.63 -1.11 6.95
C PHE A 68 1.91 0.05 5.98
N LEU A 69 0.91 0.52 5.24
CA LEU A 69 1.07 1.68 4.36
C LEU A 69 1.41 2.95 5.17
N VAL A 70 0.68 3.19 6.25
CA VAL A 70 0.89 4.37 7.10
C VAL A 70 2.25 4.29 7.81
N LEU A 71 2.57 3.17 8.44
CA LEU A 71 3.88 2.97 9.10
C LEU A 71 5.03 2.96 8.08
N GLY A 72 4.82 2.44 6.88
CA GLY A 72 5.79 2.49 5.78
C GLY A 72 6.11 3.92 5.39
N ALA A 73 5.10 4.79 5.24
CA ALA A 73 5.29 6.21 4.95
C ALA A 73 6.06 6.93 6.06
N PHE A 74 5.66 6.74 7.33
CA PHE A 74 6.39 7.31 8.47
C PHE A 74 7.82 6.76 8.59
N GLY A 75 8.01 5.46 8.37
CA GLY A 75 9.32 4.81 8.39
C GLY A 75 10.25 5.35 7.31
N GLY A 76 9.77 5.53 6.08
CA GLY A 76 10.55 6.12 4.99
C GLY A 76 10.99 7.55 5.28
N MET A 77 10.11 8.36 5.87
CA MET A 77 10.45 9.70 6.35
C MET A 77 11.50 9.64 7.47
N ALA A 78 11.30 8.77 8.46
CA ALA A 78 12.22 8.61 9.58
C ALA A 78 13.63 8.19 9.12
N VAL A 79 13.72 7.20 8.24
CA VAL A 79 15.00 6.75 7.64
C VAL A 79 15.67 7.90 6.89
N THR A 80 14.90 8.64 6.08
CA THR A 80 15.43 9.80 5.34
C THR A 80 16.02 10.85 6.28
N TYR A 81 15.29 11.19 7.35
CA TYR A 81 15.73 12.17 8.33
C TYR A 81 16.96 11.68 9.11
N LEU A 82 16.97 10.42 9.57
CA LEU A 82 18.10 9.83 10.29
C LEU A 82 19.38 9.79 9.45
N ASN A 83 19.25 9.59 8.14
CA ASN A 83 20.40 9.53 7.24
C ASN A 83 20.96 10.89 6.83
N ASN A 84 20.10 11.92 6.74
CA ASN A 84 20.44 13.19 6.09
C ASN A 84 20.24 14.43 6.98
N GLY A 85 19.66 14.29 8.17
CA GLY A 85 19.32 15.40 9.07
C GLY A 85 18.16 16.29 8.59
N LYS A 86 17.53 15.95 7.45
CA LYS A 86 16.37 16.66 6.89
C LYS A 86 15.53 15.73 6.02
N LEU A 87 14.29 16.14 5.76
CA LEU A 87 13.42 15.50 4.78
C LEU A 87 13.57 16.19 3.42
N PHE A 88 13.57 15.39 2.35
CA PHE A 88 13.54 15.90 0.98
C PHE A 88 12.11 15.85 0.46
N VAL A 89 11.54 17.03 0.18
CA VAL A 89 10.20 17.13 -0.42
C VAL A 89 10.30 16.95 -1.93
N GLY A 90 10.22 15.70 -2.36
CA GLY A 90 10.20 15.33 -3.77
C GLY A 90 8.94 14.56 -4.16
N PRO A 91 8.78 14.22 -5.46
CA PRO A 91 7.63 13.48 -5.96
C PRO A 91 7.37 12.17 -5.21
N HIS A 92 8.45 11.45 -4.83
CA HIS A 92 8.35 10.20 -4.07
C HIS A 92 7.64 10.40 -2.73
N LEU A 93 8.09 11.38 -1.92
CA LEU A 93 7.48 11.68 -0.62
C LEU A 93 6.02 12.12 -0.77
N LEU A 94 5.74 13.06 -1.68
CA LEU A 94 4.39 13.60 -1.86
C LEU A 94 3.40 12.53 -2.33
N ALA A 95 3.78 11.68 -3.28
CA ALA A 95 2.93 10.58 -3.72
C ALA A 95 2.77 9.49 -2.64
N GLY A 96 3.79 9.22 -1.82
CA GLY A 96 3.67 8.33 -0.66
C GLY A 96 2.65 8.84 0.37
N LEU A 97 2.69 10.13 0.70
CA LEU A 97 1.71 10.77 1.58
C LEU A 97 0.29 10.77 0.97
N ALA A 98 0.18 11.05 -0.34
CA ALA A 98 -1.09 10.99 -1.04
C ALA A 98 -1.68 9.57 -1.01
N MET A 99 -0.86 8.53 -1.20
CA MET A 99 -1.31 7.13 -1.07
C MET A 99 -1.81 6.81 0.33
N ALA A 100 -1.13 7.26 1.39
CA ALA A 100 -1.59 7.07 2.77
C ALA A 100 -2.96 7.74 2.98
N ALA A 101 -3.14 8.97 2.48
CA ALA A 101 -4.43 9.66 2.55
C ALA A 101 -5.54 8.91 1.76
N LEU A 102 -5.24 8.46 0.53
CA LEU A 102 -6.17 7.65 -0.28
C LEU A 102 -6.59 6.37 0.46
N ALA A 103 -5.67 5.67 1.11
CA ALA A 103 -5.95 4.45 1.87
C ALA A 103 -6.92 4.71 3.05
N VAL A 104 -6.68 5.79 3.80
CA VAL A 104 -7.54 6.20 4.92
C VAL A 104 -8.93 6.59 4.43
N ILE A 105 -9.02 7.44 3.39
CA ILE A 105 -10.30 7.86 2.81
C ILE A 105 -11.07 6.64 2.28
N SER A 106 -10.38 5.75 1.55
CA SER A 106 -10.96 4.52 1.02
C SER A 106 -11.54 3.62 2.13
N THR A 107 -10.84 3.51 3.27
CA THR A 107 -11.30 2.77 4.45
C THR A 107 -12.48 3.47 5.14
N ALA A 108 -12.50 4.80 5.18
CA ALA A 108 -13.61 5.57 5.75
C ALA A 108 -14.94 5.39 5.00
N LEU A 109 -14.92 4.86 3.78
CA LEU A 109 -16.14 4.50 3.02
C LEU A 109 -16.81 3.20 3.51
N VAL A 110 -16.15 2.39 4.32
CA VAL A 110 -16.66 1.08 4.77
C VAL A 110 -18.06 1.16 5.41
N PRO A 111 -18.37 2.07 6.34
CA PRO A 111 -19.72 2.17 6.91
C PRO A 111 -20.82 2.43 5.87
N ALA A 112 -20.52 3.21 4.82
CA ALA A 112 -21.45 3.46 3.71
C ALA A 112 -21.63 2.21 2.83
N MET A 113 -20.56 1.44 2.60
CA MET A 113 -20.62 0.19 1.84
C MET A 113 -21.39 -0.93 2.58
N LEU A 114 -21.29 -0.97 3.91
CA LEU A 114 -22.09 -1.88 4.75
C LEU A 114 -23.58 -1.56 4.65
N LYS A 115 -23.95 -0.28 4.49
CA LYS A 115 -25.31 0.19 4.19
C LYS A 115 -25.71 0.02 2.71
N ALA A 116 -25.02 -0.84 1.98
CA ALA A 116 -25.28 -1.14 0.57
C ALA A 116 -25.28 0.04 -0.41
N LYS A 117 -24.61 1.16 -0.09
CA LYS A 117 -24.49 2.30 -1.00
C LYS A 117 -23.51 1.98 -2.14
N GLU A 118 -24.01 1.87 -3.38
CA GLU A 118 -23.20 1.53 -4.55
C GLU A 118 -22.19 2.62 -4.96
N TRP A 119 -22.52 3.90 -4.75
CA TRP A 119 -21.56 4.99 -5.00
C TRP A 119 -20.31 4.86 -4.13
N ALA A 120 -20.47 4.42 -2.87
CA ALA A 120 -19.36 4.24 -1.94
C ALA A 120 -18.46 3.08 -2.37
N ARG A 121 -19.04 2.00 -2.89
CA ARG A 121 -18.30 0.85 -3.44
C ARG A 121 -17.51 1.27 -4.68
N SER A 122 -18.12 2.04 -5.56
CA SER A 122 -17.49 2.54 -6.79
C SER A 122 -16.35 3.50 -6.45
N ALA A 123 -16.56 4.42 -5.51
CA ALA A 123 -15.53 5.32 -5.01
C ALA A 123 -14.37 4.55 -4.36
N HIS A 124 -14.64 3.58 -3.48
CA HIS A 124 -13.63 2.73 -2.87
C HIS A 124 -12.76 2.00 -3.92
N ILE A 125 -13.39 1.39 -4.93
CA ILE A 125 -12.67 0.73 -6.03
C ILE A 125 -11.83 1.74 -6.84
N GLY A 126 -12.39 2.90 -7.16
CA GLY A 126 -11.68 3.95 -7.91
C GLY A 126 -10.46 4.47 -7.16
N LEU A 127 -10.62 4.84 -5.89
CA LEU A 127 -9.53 5.31 -5.02
C LEU A 127 -8.43 4.27 -4.91
N ASN A 128 -8.78 2.99 -4.71
CA ASN A 128 -7.78 1.92 -4.59
C ASN A 128 -7.10 1.60 -5.93
N THR A 129 -7.78 1.78 -7.06
CA THR A 129 -7.16 1.64 -8.38
C THR A 129 -6.09 2.70 -8.61
N VAL A 130 -6.39 3.96 -8.24
CA VAL A 130 -5.41 5.05 -8.25
C VAL A 130 -4.27 4.76 -7.27
N LEU A 131 -4.57 4.32 -6.05
CA LEU A 131 -3.55 3.96 -5.05
C LEU A 131 -2.58 2.91 -5.58
N VAL A 132 -3.08 1.82 -6.17
CA VAL A 132 -2.24 0.76 -6.74
C VAL A 132 -1.38 1.29 -7.89
N GLY A 133 -1.95 2.12 -8.77
CA GLY A 133 -1.19 2.78 -9.84
C GLY A 133 -0.05 3.66 -9.30
N LEU A 134 -0.34 4.48 -8.29
CA LEU A 134 0.67 5.29 -7.60
C LEU A 134 1.71 4.42 -6.91
N PHE A 135 1.33 3.26 -6.36
CA PHE A 135 2.27 2.36 -5.71
C PHE A 135 3.26 1.75 -6.73
N PHE A 136 2.78 1.35 -7.91
CA PHE A 136 3.68 0.92 -9.00
C PHE A 136 4.57 2.05 -9.52
N TRP A 137 4.09 3.30 -9.54
CA TRP A 137 4.93 4.45 -9.87
C TRP A 137 5.99 4.71 -8.79
N GLN A 138 5.64 4.53 -7.52
CA GLN A 138 6.55 4.67 -6.38
C GLN A 138 7.72 3.68 -6.44
N THR A 139 7.54 2.46 -6.94
CA THR A 139 8.65 1.52 -7.08
C THR A 139 9.69 1.99 -8.11
N VAL A 140 9.27 2.63 -9.20
CA VAL A 140 10.21 3.21 -10.18
C VAL A 140 11.00 4.36 -9.56
N THR A 141 10.31 5.35 -8.98
CA THR A 141 10.97 6.51 -8.35
C THR A 141 11.81 6.12 -7.13
N GLY A 142 11.41 5.08 -6.38
CA GLY A 142 12.17 4.54 -5.26
C GLY A 142 13.45 3.85 -5.71
N PHE A 143 13.43 3.17 -6.85
CA PHE A 143 14.63 2.55 -7.42
C PHE A 143 15.67 3.59 -7.83
N GLU A 144 15.26 4.72 -8.41
CA GLU A 144 16.16 5.84 -8.71
C GLU A 144 16.83 6.40 -7.44
N ILE A 145 16.10 6.47 -6.33
CA ILE A 145 16.64 6.91 -5.04
C ILE A 145 17.67 5.89 -4.53
N VAL A 146 17.37 4.60 -4.60
CA VAL A 146 18.30 3.52 -4.24
C VAL A 146 19.59 3.60 -5.06
N GLN A 147 19.51 3.82 -6.38
CA GLN A 147 20.67 3.99 -7.24
C GLN A 147 21.53 5.18 -6.81
N ARG A 148 20.91 6.35 -6.55
CA ARG A 148 21.65 7.54 -6.08
C ARG A 148 22.36 7.30 -4.75
N ILE A 149 21.75 6.52 -3.84
CA ILE A 149 22.37 6.14 -2.56
C ILE A 149 23.59 5.25 -2.82
N LEU A 150 23.45 4.23 -3.66
CA LEU A 150 24.56 3.31 -4.01
C LEU A 150 25.72 4.06 -4.65
N ASP A 151 25.45 4.95 -5.60
CA ASP A 151 26.47 5.79 -6.24
C ASP A 151 27.19 6.70 -5.25
N SER A 152 26.45 7.25 -4.28
CA SER A 152 27.02 8.12 -3.23
C SER A 152 27.90 7.33 -2.26
N MET A 153 27.51 6.09 -1.93
CA MET A 153 28.33 5.21 -1.09
C MET A 153 29.61 4.79 -1.81
N ALA A 154 29.53 4.47 -3.11
CA ALA A 154 30.69 4.08 -3.91
C ALA A 154 31.70 5.23 -4.15
N LYS A 155 31.25 6.47 -4.19
CA LYS A 155 32.12 7.66 -4.32
C LYS A 155 32.73 8.11 -3.00
N GLY A 156 32.16 7.69 -1.87
CA GLY A 156 32.61 8.04 -0.52
C GLY A 156 33.46 6.95 0.16
N SER A 157 33.66 5.82 -0.51
CA SER A 157 34.55 4.71 -0.14
C SER A 157 35.85 4.78 -0.94
#